data_AF-D0IIZ4-F1
#
_entry.id   AF-D0IIZ4-F1
#
_cell.length_a   1.000
_cell.length_b   1.000
_cell.length_c   1.000
_cell.angle_alpha   90.00
_cell.angle_beta   90.00
_cell.angle_gamma   90.00
#
_symmetry.space_group_name_H-M   'P 1'
#
loop_
_entity.id
_entity.type
_entity.pdbx_description
1 polymer ?
#
loop_
_entity_poly.entity_id
_entity_poly.type
_entity_poly.pdbx_seq_one_letter_code
_entity_poly.pdbx_strand_id
1 'polypeptide(L)' 'MANPASVYCVEQGGQLEMVTENAERVTYCVTKDGEKVEQWEYFRQNHDKQ' A
#
# COMPACT_ATOMS: atom_id res chain seq x y z
N MET A 1 -7.99 -13.75 -6.77
CA MET A 1 -8.39 -12.32 -6.71
C MET A 1 -7.16 -11.54 -6.30
N ALA A 2 -6.78 -10.47 -7.01
CA ALA A 2 -5.69 -9.60 -6.56
C ALA A 2 -6.18 -8.71 -5.41
N ASN A 3 -5.29 -8.36 -4.47
CA ASN A 3 -5.63 -7.42 -3.41
C ASN A 3 -5.76 -6.01 -4.02
N PRO A 4 -6.91 -5.32 -3.87
CA PRO A 4 -7.13 -4.01 -4.49
C PRO A 4 -6.13 -2.95 -4.01
N ALA A 5 -5.72 -2.97 -2.73
CA ALA A 5 -4.71 -2.06 -2.21
C ALA A 5 -3.34 -2.31 -2.85
N SER A 6 -2.99 -3.59 -3.05
CA SER A 6 -1.75 -3.98 -3.72
C SER A 6 -1.73 -3.55 -5.19
N VAL A 7 -2.85 -3.76 -5.89
CA VAL A 7 -3.02 -3.33 -7.29
C VAL A 7 -2.89 -1.82 -7.39
N TYR A 8 -3.62 -1.08 -6.55
CA TYR A 8 -3.58 0.38 -6.53
C TYR A 8 -2.16 0.92 -6.33
N CYS A 9 -1.40 0.37 -5.37
CA CYS A 9 -0.01 0.77 -5.15
C CYS A 9 0.84 0.66 -6.42
N VAL A 10 0.75 -0.46 -7.12
CA VAL A 10 1.51 -0.71 -8.36
C VAL A 10 1.03 0.20 -9.50
N GLU A 11 -0.28 0.43 -9.61
CA GLU A 11 -0.86 1.35 -10.61
C GLU A 11 -0.42 2.81 -10.40
N GLN A 12 -0.17 3.24 -9.15
CA GLN A 12 0.39 4.56 -8.85
C GLN A 12 1.91 4.63 -9.09
N GLY A 13 2.53 3.56 -9.60
CA GLY A 13 3.97 3.47 -9.84
C GLY A 13 4.78 3.18 -8.57
N GLY A 14 4.12 2.75 -7.49
CA GLY A 14 4.77 2.32 -6.26
C GLY A 14 5.19 0.85 -6.29
N GLN A 15 5.93 0.45 -5.26
CA GLN A 15 6.39 -0.92 -5.05
C GLN A 15 5.85 -1.47 -3.72
N LEU A 16 5.53 -2.75 -3.69
CA LEU A 16 5.05 -3.40 -2.47
C LEU A 16 6.22 -3.90 -1.64
N GLU A 17 6.24 -3.51 -0.37
CA GLU A 17 7.22 -3.96 0.61
C GLU A 17 6.51 -4.68 1.75
N MET A 18 6.81 -5.96 1.94
CA MET A 18 6.28 -6.74 3.05
C MET A 18 7.25 -6.70 4.23
N VAL A 19 6.77 -6.25 5.38
CA VAL A 19 7.53 -6.16 6.63
C VAL A 19 6.85 -7.01 7.68
N THR A 20 7.63 -7.64 8.56
CA THR A 20 7.08 -8.26 9.77
C THR A 20 7.33 -7.32 10.95
N GLU A 21 6.26 -6.80 11.54
CA GLU A 21 6.27 -5.87 12.67
C GLU A 21 5.37 -6.43 13.76
N ASN A 22 5.82 -6.43 15.02
CA ASN A 22 5.03 -6.97 16.14
C ASN A 22 4.50 -8.41 15.92
N ALA A 23 5.28 -9.24 15.22
CA ALA A 23 4.90 -10.60 14.78
C ALA A 23 3.75 -10.68 13.76
N GLU A 24 3.35 -9.56 13.16
CA GLU A 24 2.35 -9.46 12.11
C GLU A 24 2.99 -9.07 10.78
N ARG A 25 2.43 -9.58 9.67
CA ARG A 25 2.87 -9.18 8.33
C ARG A 25 2.09 -7.95 7.89
N VAL A 26 2.80 -6.85 7.72
CA VAL A 26 2.27 -5.60 7.17
C VAL A 26 2.81 -5.43 5.76
N THR A 27 1.98 -4.94 4.85
CA THR A 27 2.42 -4.63 3.48
C THR A 27 2.30 -3.13 3.28
N TYR A 28 3.41 -2.52 2.90
CA TYR A 28 3.51 -1.11 2.59
C TYR A 28 3.54 -0.90 1.09
N CYS A 29 3.04 0.24 0.67
CA CYS A 29 3.32 0.84 -0.62
C CYS A 29 4.48 1.82 -0.45
N VAL A 30 5.58 1.57 -1.16
CA VAL A 30 6.67 2.53 -1.35
C VAL A 30 6.37 3.30 -2.61
N THR A 31 5.99 4.57 -2.48
CA THR A 31 5.65 5.44 -3.61
C THR A 31 6.90 5.71 -4.46
N LYS A 32 6.70 6.19 -5.69
CA LYS A 32 7.80 6.62 -6.57
C LYS A 32 8.72 7.68 -5.95
N ASP A 33 8.19 8.46 -5.01
CA ASP A 33 8.91 9.53 -4.30
C ASP A 33 9.65 8.99 -3.06
N GLY A 34 9.56 7.68 -2.80
CA GLY A 34 10.21 6.98 -1.68
C GLY A 34 9.42 7.03 -0.38
N GLU A 35 8.20 7.57 -0.38
CA GLU A 35 7.33 7.57 0.78
C GLU A 35 6.80 6.16 1.04
N LYS A 36 6.82 5.73 2.31
CA LYS A 36 6.30 4.43 2.73
C LYS A 36 5.01 4.63 3.50
N VAL A 37 3.91 4.11 2.95
CA VAL A 37 2.57 4.18 3.54
C VAL A 37 1.96 2.78 3.56
N GLU A 38 1.19 2.42 4.59
CA GLU A 38 0.52 1.12 4.64
C GLU A 38 -0.45 1.00 3.46
N GLN A 39 -0.48 -0.15 2.77
CA GLN A 39 -1.18 -0.26 1.48
C GLN A 39 -2.69 0.05 1.59
N TRP A 40 -3.35 -0.37 2.68
CA TRP A 40 -4.78 -0.16 2.87
C TRP A 40 -5.09 1.26 3.31
N GLU A 41 -4.24 1.88 4.11
CA GLU A 41 -4.30 3.30 4.40
C GLU A 41 -4.20 4.12 3.11
N TYR A 42 -3.21 3.84 2.26
CA TYR A 42 -3.05 4.54 0.98
C TYR A 42 -4.26 4.35 0.07
N PHE A 43 -4.77 3.11 -0.03
CA PHE A 43 -5.96 2.81 -0.80
C PHE A 43 -7.17 3.59 -0.26
N ARG A 44 -7.46 3.52 1.04
CA ARG A 44 -8.60 4.21 1.67
C ARG A 44 -8.53 5.72 1.53
N GLN A 45 -7.39 6.36 1.79
CA GLN A 45 -7.25 7.82 1.66
C GLN A 45 -7.59 8.34 0.24
N ASN A 46 -7.38 7.51 -0.78
CA ASN A 46 -7.66 7.85 -2.17
C ASN A 46 -9.05 7.38 -2.66
N HIS A 47 -9.80 6.63 -1.83
CA HIS A 47 -11.13 6.11 -2.17
C HIS A 47 -12.24 6.55 -1.19
N ASP A 48 -11.91 7.08 -0.02
CA ASP A 48 -12.84 7.57 1.02
C ASP A 48 -13.40 8.98 0.76
N LYS A 49 -13.35 9.47 -0.49
CA LYS A 49 -13.96 10.76 -0.88
C LYS A 49 -15.35 10.63 -1.53
N GLN A 50 -16.20 9.72 -1.02
CA GLN A 50 -17.61 9.66 -1.42
C GLN A 50 -18.52 10.29 -0.37
#